data_AF-A0A7X7I6N5-F1
#
_entry.id   AF-A0A7X7I6N5-F1
#
_cell.length_a   1.000
_cell.length_b   1.000
_cell.length_c   1.000
_cell.angle_alpha   90.00
_cell.angle_beta   90.00
_cell.angle_gamma   90.00
#
_symmetry.space_group_name_H-M   'P 1'
#
loop_
_entity.id
_entity.type
_entity.pdbx_description
1 polymer ?
#
loop_
_entity_poly.entity_id
_entity_poly.type
_entity_poly.pdbx_seq_one_letter_code
_entity_poly.pdbx_strand_id
1 'polypeptide(L)' 'MENRSMSFQEFIVSSDLPVLVDFWSDRCEPCKMMEPILHSLAQDWIDRIKVIKVDTEK' A
#
# COMPACT_ATOMS: atom_id res chain seq x y z
N MET A 1 -26.92 7.31 -2.94
CA MET A 1 -25.73 6.78 -3.65
C MET A 1 -24.84 6.22 -2.56
N GLU A 2 -25.00 4.94 -2.24
CA GLU A 2 -24.36 4.31 -1.08
C GLU A 2 -22.85 4.20 -1.29
N ASN A 3 -22.06 4.70 -0.33
CA ASN A 3 -20.61 4.54 -0.27
C ASN A 3 -20.26 3.05 -0.16
N ARG A 4 -19.72 2.46 -1.23
CA ARG A 4 -19.14 1.12 -1.18
C ARG A 4 -17.64 1.24 -0.87
N SER A 5 -17.31 1.45 0.40
CA SER A 5 -15.94 1.23 0.88
C SER A 5 -15.65 -0.27 0.83
N MET A 6 -14.87 -0.71 -0.15
CA MET A 6 -14.40 -2.09 -0.23
C MET A 6 -13.52 -2.40 0.98
N SER A 7 -13.71 -3.56 1.60
CA SER A 7 -12.88 -3.96 2.74
C SER A 7 -11.43 -4.22 2.30
N PHE A 8 -10.48 -4.14 3.24
CA PHE A 8 -9.08 -4.48 2.95
C PHE A 8 -8.95 -5.88 2.35
N GLN A 9 -9.67 -6.86 2.90
CA GLN A 9 -9.62 -8.23 2.40
C GLN A 9 -10.17 -8.35 0.98
N GLU A 10 -11.30 -7.72 0.68
CA GLU A 10 -11.85 -7.69 -0.68
C GLU A 10 -10.88 -7.00 -1.65
N PHE A 11 -10.22 -5.91 -1.23
CA PHE A 11 -9.21 -5.22 -2.04
C PHE A 11 -8.03 -6.12 -2.39
N ILE A 12 -7.49 -6.86 -1.41
CA ILE A 12 -6.35 -7.76 -1.63
C ILE A 12 -6.75 -8.94 -2.50
N VAL A 13 -7.90 -9.57 -2.21
CA VAL A 13 -8.37 -10.78 -2.92
C VAL A 13 -8.76 -10.47 -4.36
N SER A 14 -9.29 -9.27 -4.64
CA SER A 14 -9.65 -8.84 -5.99
C SER A 14 -8.49 -8.25 -6.80
N SER A 15 -7.27 -8.20 -6.25
CA SER A 15 -6.12 -7.63 -6.96
C SER A 15 -5.54 -8.63 -7.97
N ASP A 16 -5.52 -8.26 -9.24
CA ASP A 16 -4.89 -9.04 -10.32
C ASP A 16 -3.35 -9.01 -10.25
N LEU A 17 -2.78 -8.09 -9.46
CA LEU A 17 -1.35 -7.95 -9.22
C LEU A 17 -1.00 -8.29 -7.77
N PRO A 18 0.19 -8.86 -7.52
CA PRO A 18 0.74 -8.98 -6.16
C PRO A 18 0.69 -7.64 -5.43
N VAL A 19 0.18 -7.65 -4.19
CA VAL A 19 0.05 -6.45 -3.37
C VAL A 19 1.17 -6.41 -2.33
N LEU A 20 2.02 -5.38 -2.41
CA LEU A 20 2.98 -5.04 -1.37
C LEU A 20 2.34 -4.04 -0.41
N VAL A 21 2.27 -4.39 0.86
CA VAL A 21 1.66 -3.56 1.90
C VAL A 21 2.76 -2.93 2.74
N ASP A 22 2.84 -1.60 2.70
CA ASP A 22 3.71 -0.80 3.56
C ASP A 22 2.94 -0.42 4.84
N PHE A 23 3.24 -1.13 5.93
CA PHE A 23 2.70 -0.82 7.25
C PHE A 23 3.58 0.24 7.90
N TRP A 24 3.02 1.43 8.07
CA TRP A 24 3.78 2.60 8.52
C TRP A 24 3.09 3.32 9.68
N SER A 25 3.80 4.28 10.27
CA SER A 25 3.28 5.27 11.22
C SER A 25 4.18 6.50 11.25
N ASP A 26 3.67 7.64 11.74
CA ASP A 26 4.43 8.89 11.85
C ASP A 26 5.65 8.77 12.79
N ARG A 27 5.60 7.82 13.74
CA ARG A 27 6.66 7.53 14.72
C ARG A 27 7.72 6.57 14.19
N CYS A 28 7.56 6.03 12.98
CA CYS A 28 8.51 5.10 12.39
C CYS A 28 9.54 5.82 11.53
N GLU A 29 10.63 6.30 12.12
CA GLU A 29 11.75 6.92 11.38
C GLU A 29 12.40 5.99 10.33
N PRO A 30 12.60 4.68 10.59
CA PRO A 30 13.05 3.74 9.56
C PRO A 30 12.11 3.64 8.36
N CYS A 31 10.79 3.79 8.57
CA CYS A 31 9.80 3.73 7.50
C CYS A 31 9.92 4.93 6.55
N LYS A 32 10.25 6.12 7.07
CA LYS A 32 10.46 7.33 6.25
C LYS A 32 11.64 7.18 5.28
N MET A 33 12.67 6.40 5.65
CA MET A 33 13.77 6.08 4.73
C MET A 33 13.33 5.11 3.63
N MET A 34 12.37 4.22 3.90
CA MET A 34 11.85 3.26 2.93
C MET A 34 10.85 3.89 1.94
N GLU A 35 10.15 4.95 2.35
CA GLU A 35 9.15 5.64 1.51
C GLU A 35 9.65 5.99 0.09
N PRO A 36 10.80 6.67 -0.12
CA PRO A 36 11.27 6.98 -1.47
C PRO A 36 11.62 5.73 -2.29
N ILE A 37 12.07 4.66 -1.63
CA ILE A 37 12.41 3.39 -2.29
C ILE A 37 11.13 2.70 -2.78
N LEU A 38 10.10 2.63 -1.92
CA LEU A 38 8.81 2.04 -2.25
C LEU A 38 8.06 2.86 -3.31
N HIS A 39 8.18 4.19 -3.28
CA HIS A 39 7.65 5.07 -4.32
C HIS A 39 8.31 4.77 -5.67
N SER A 40 9.64 4.71 -5.73
CA SER A 40 10.37 4.37 -6.97
C SER A 40 9.97 2.98 -7.48
N LEU A 41 9.91 1.99 -6.59
CA LEU A 41 9.51 0.63 -6.92
C LEU A 41 8.10 0.59 -7.54
N ALA A 42 7.13 1.31 -6.95
CA ALA A 42 5.77 1.39 -7.46
C ALA A 42 5.69 1.99 -8.86
N GLN A 43 6.57 2.95 -9.18
CA GLN A 43 6.65 3.55 -10.51
C GLN A 43 7.33 2.61 -11.52
N ASP A 44 8.46 2.03 -11.15
CA ASP A 44 9.24 1.14 -12.02
C ASP A 44 8.49 -0.16 -12.34
N TRP A 45 7.57 -0.58 -11.46
CA TRP A 45 6.88 -1.87 -11.52
C TRP A 45 5.34 -1.72 -11.57
N ILE A 46 4.84 -0.63 -12.14
CA ILE A 46 3.42 -0.24 -12.11
C ILE A 46 2.44 -1.31 -12.61
N ASP A 47 2.85 -2.14 -13.56
CA ASP A 47 2.04 -3.24 -14.13
C ASP A 47 2.42 -4.63 -13.55
N ARG A 48 3.28 -4.67 -12.52
CA ARG A 48 3.76 -5.91 -11.90
C ARG A 48 3.41 -6.04 -10.44
N ILE A 49 3.34 -4.94 -9.70
CA ILE A 49 2.96 -4.94 -8.28
C ILE A 49 2.06 -3.74 -7.99
N LYS A 50 1.23 -3.91 -6.97
CA LYS A 50 0.46 -2.82 -6.39
C LYS A 50 1.03 -2.51 -5.02
N VAL A 51 1.54 -1.29 -4.81
CA VAL A 51 2.03 -0.84 -3.50
C VAL A 51 0.92 -0.05 -2.81
N ILE A 52 0.57 -0.43 -1.58
CA ILE A 52 -0.41 0.29 -0.75
C ILE A 52 0.19 0.61 0.62
N LYS A 53 -0.26 1.71 1.23
CA LYS A 53 0.14 2.12 2.58
C LYS A 53 -1.00 1.87 3.56
N VAL A 54 -0.68 1.24 4.69
CA VAL A 54 -1.60 1.07 5.83
C VAL A 54 -0.99 1.77 7.03
N ASP A 55 -1.69 2.79 7.52
CA ASP A 55 -1.35 3.46 8.76
C ASP A 55 -1.71 2.55 9.93
N THR A 56 -0.73 2.17 10.74
CA THR A 56 -0.90 1.25 11.87
C THR A 56 -1.47 1.91 13.12
N GLU A 57 -1.63 3.25 13.10
CA GLU A 57 -2.22 4.02 14.19
C GLU A 57 -3.69 4.38 13.95
N LYS A 58 -4.28 3.99 12.81
CA LYS A 58 -5.67 4.32 12.43
C LYS A 58 -6.55 3.09 12.21
#